data_AF-A0A351XB42-F1
#
_entry.id   AF-A0A351XB42-F1
#
_cell.length_a   1.000
_cell.length_b   1.000
_cell.length_c   1.000
_cell.angle_alpha   90.00
_cell.angle_beta   90.00
_cell.angle_gamma   90.00
#
_symmetry.space_group_name_H-M   'P 1'
#
loop_
_entity.id
_entity.type
_entity.pdbx_description
1 polymer ?
#
loop_
_entity_poly.entity_id
_entity_poly.type
_entity_poly.pdbx_seq_one_letter_code
_entity_poly.pdbx_strand_id
1 'polypeptide(L)'
;PKKWFRAYFNHGLINYIYSQKRLLPCDMSFDTFFIDPYSDVMPCNGTKDKEVMGNLNEQTWDELWNSPQAEKVRNKVRHCDRNCWMIGSVSPAMHKYIWVPAVWVVKHKLKFWTKNKYSMYENKIVRDYRDGKVTKDELDRLSTCDMNAQINNGLSESSMEQLKTKTGEQIVDEDIANQLGK
;
A
#
# COMPACT_ATOMS: atom_id res chain seq x y z
N PRO A 1 -22.85 1.23 10.68
CA PRO A 1 -21.55 0.53 10.88
C PRO A 1 -20.39 1.14 10.07
N LYS A 2 -20.49 1.18 8.73
CA LYS A 2 -19.44 1.66 7.80
C LYS A 2 -18.79 3.00 8.15
N LYS A 3 -19.57 3.99 8.59
CA LYS A 3 -19.06 5.32 8.99
C LYS A 3 -18.05 5.26 10.16
N TRP A 4 -18.24 4.34 11.11
CA TRP A 4 -17.35 4.21 12.28
C TRP A 4 -16.01 3.56 11.92
N PHE A 5 -16.01 2.56 11.05
CA PHE A 5 -14.76 1.98 10.53
C PHE A 5 -14.01 2.94 9.61
N ARG A 6 -14.73 3.79 8.86
CA ARG A 6 -14.10 4.92 8.15
C ARG A 6 -13.47 5.93 9.12
N ALA A 7 -14.07 6.17 10.28
CA ALA A 7 -13.46 7.02 11.30
C ALA A 7 -12.19 6.39 11.88
N TYR A 8 -12.17 5.07 12.09
CA TYR A 8 -10.94 4.34 12.45
C TYR A 8 -9.86 4.46 11.37
N PHE A 9 -10.23 4.30 10.10
CA PHE A 9 -9.34 4.53 8.97
C PHE A 9 -8.74 5.94 9.01
N ASN A 10 -9.56 6.98 9.18
CA ASN A 10 -9.10 8.37 9.28
C ASN A 10 -8.19 8.60 10.49
N HIS A 11 -8.47 7.95 11.63
CA HIS A 11 -7.61 8.02 12.81
C HIS A 11 -6.22 7.43 12.56
N GLY A 12 -6.15 6.31 11.81
CA GLY A 12 -4.89 5.75 11.33
C GLY A 12 -4.21 6.63 10.27
N LEU A 13 -4.98 7.28 9.39
CA LEU A 13 -4.46 8.20 8.38
C LEU A 13 -3.78 9.41 9.02
N ILE A 14 -4.36 9.95 10.10
CA ILE A 14 -3.72 10.99 10.89
C ILE A 14 -2.38 10.49 11.44
N ASN A 15 -2.30 9.28 12.00
CA ASN A 15 -1.02 8.72 12.43
C ASN A 15 0.00 8.60 11.29
N TYR A 16 -0.44 8.15 10.12
CA TYR A 16 0.41 8.03 8.95
C TYR A 16 0.98 9.38 8.49
N ILE A 17 0.17 10.45 8.47
CA ILE A 17 0.62 11.81 8.09
C ILE A 17 1.69 12.32 9.07
N TYR A 18 1.66 11.89 10.33
CA TYR A 18 2.69 12.19 11.33
C TYR A 18 3.81 11.13 11.34
N SER A 19 4.06 10.46 10.22
CA SER A 19 5.16 9.50 10.03
C SER A 19 5.16 8.34 11.04
N GLN A 20 3.98 7.92 11.52
CA GLN A 20 3.87 6.82 12.47
C GLN A 20 3.59 5.49 11.76
N LYS A 21 3.95 4.40 12.44
CA LYS A 21 3.68 3.03 12.00
C LYS A 21 2.19 2.78 11.81
N ARG A 22 1.86 1.86 10.91
CA ARG A 22 0.49 1.41 10.67
C ARG A 22 -0.17 0.90 11.95
N LEU A 23 -1.47 1.17 12.11
CA LEU A 23 -2.26 0.63 13.22
C LEU A 23 -2.58 -0.87 13.06
N LEU A 24 -2.48 -1.38 11.83
CA LEU A 24 -2.70 -2.77 11.47
C LEU A 24 -1.60 -3.23 10.50
N PRO A 25 -1.21 -4.53 10.54
CA PRO A 25 -0.25 -5.10 9.60
C PRO A 25 -0.61 -4.89 8.13
N CYS A 26 0.39 -5.01 7.27
CA CYS A 26 0.22 -5.05 5.81
C CYS A 26 0.27 -6.50 5.35
N ASP A 27 -0.86 -7.00 4.84
CA ASP A 27 -0.97 -8.38 4.31
C ASP A 27 -1.11 -8.39 2.77
N MET A 28 -0.51 -7.40 2.11
CA MET A 28 -0.35 -7.43 0.65
C MET A 28 0.49 -8.65 0.26
N SER A 29 0.20 -9.25 -0.89
CA SER A 29 0.76 -10.54 -1.34
C SER A 29 0.29 -11.78 -0.56
N PHE A 30 -0.66 -11.64 0.37
CA PHE A 30 -1.31 -12.74 1.09
C PHE A 30 -2.82 -12.71 0.87
N ASP A 31 -3.45 -11.61 1.25
CA ASP A 31 -4.91 -11.45 1.18
C ASP A 31 -5.35 -10.65 -0.05
N THR A 32 -4.40 -9.95 -0.67
CA THR A 32 -4.65 -9.06 -1.81
C THR A 32 -3.37 -8.92 -2.63
N PHE A 33 -3.52 -8.71 -3.92
CA PHE A 33 -2.46 -8.46 -4.88
C PHE A 33 -2.89 -7.36 -5.84
N PHE A 34 -1.95 -6.88 -6.64
CA PHE A 34 -2.18 -5.95 -7.74
C PHE A 34 -1.81 -6.65 -9.04
N ILE A 35 -2.56 -6.39 -10.11
CA ILE A 35 -2.22 -6.84 -11.46
C ILE A 35 -2.16 -5.59 -12.34
N ASP A 36 -1.08 -5.44 -13.09
CA ASP A 36 -0.96 -4.37 -14.07
C ASP A 36 -1.55 -4.78 -15.44
N PRO A 37 -1.69 -3.84 -16.40
CA PRO A 37 -2.25 -4.15 -17.72
C PRO A 37 -1.45 -5.19 -18.54
N TYR A 38 -0.20 -5.47 -18.17
CA TYR A 38 0.67 -6.43 -18.85
C TYR A 38 0.66 -7.80 -18.17
N SER A 39 -0.30 -8.05 -17.27
CA SER A 39 -0.48 -9.28 -16.52
C SER A 39 0.58 -9.57 -15.46
N ASP A 40 1.43 -8.59 -15.09
CA ASP A 40 2.35 -8.76 -13.97
C ASP A 40 1.57 -8.72 -12.65
N VAL A 41 1.67 -9.81 -11.90
CA VAL A 41 1.12 -9.91 -10.55
C VAL A 41 2.15 -9.37 -9.56
N MET A 42 1.71 -8.46 -8.71
CA MET A 42 2.55 -7.71 -7.78
C MET A 42 1.88 -7.66 -6.39
N PRO A 43 2.64 -7.36 -5.32
CA PRO A 43 2.06 -7.30 -3.97
C PRO A 43 1.13 -6.08 -3.83
N CYS A 44 1.58 -4.93 -4.33
CA CYS A 44 0.83 -3.67 -4.38
C CYS A 44 1.54 -2.68 -5.33
N ASN A 45 0.85 -1.60 -5.70
CA ASN A 45 1.42 -0.49 -6.48
C ASN A 45 2.19 0.53 -5.61
N GLY A 46 2.38 0.21 -4.32
CA GLY A 46 2.99 1.10 -3.34
C GLY A 46 4.41 0.69 -2.92
N THR A 47 5.01 -0.32 -3.55
CA THR A 47 6.42 -0.71 -3.33
C THR A 47 7.39 0.31 -3.93
N LYS A 48 8.65 0.28 -3.48
CA LYS A 48 9.69 1.18 -4.01
C LYS A 48 10.00 0.92 -5.47
N ASP A 49 10.21 -0.35 -5.78
CA ASP A 49 10.40 -0.83 -7.13
C ASP A 49 9.19 -1.67 -7.55
N LYS A 50 9.09 -1.96 -8.85
CA LYS A 50 8.10 -2.89 -9.39
C LYS A 50 8.44 -4.31 -8.93
N GLU A 51 7.74 -4.80 -7.91
CA GLU A 51 7.99 -6.11 -7.31
C GLU A 51 7.12 -7.19 -7.97
N VAL A 52 7.59 -7.74 -9.09
CA VAL A 52 6.85 -8.75 -9.86
C VAL A 52 6.98 -10.13 -9.21
N MET A 53 5.83 -10.74 -8.89
CA MET A 53 5.71 -12.11 -8.38
C MET A 53 5.70 -13.14 -9.51
N GLY A 54 5.14 -12.76 -10.66
CA GLY A 54 5.13 -13.51 -11.92
C GLY A 54 4.15 -12.87 -12.91
N ASN A 55 3.95 -13.49 -14.07
CA ASN A 55 3.10 -12.97 -15.13
C ASN A 55 2.06 -14.00 -15.60
N LEU A 56 0.79 -13.62 -15.67
CA LEU A 56 -0.31 -14.54 -16.03
C LEU A 56 -0.36 -14.89 -17.52
N ASN A 57 0.39 -14.21 -18.38
CA ASN A 57 0.56 -14.60 -19.78
C ASN A 57 1.55 -15.77 -19.92
N GLU A 58 2.39 -16.00 -18.92
CA GLU A 58 3.47 -16.99 -18.94
C GLU A 58 3.20 -18.19 -18.00
N GLN A 59 2.40 -17.98 -16.95
CA GLN A 59 2.24 -18.92 -15.85
C GLN A 59 0.77 -19.08 -15.47
N THR A 60 0.39 -20.27 -14.99
CA THR A 60 -0.89 -20.43 -14.29
C THR A 60 -0.86 -19.72 -12.93
N TRP A 61 -2.04 -19.45 -12.37
CA TRP A 61 -2.14 -18.82 -11.06
C TRP A 61 -1.40 -19.60 -9.97
N ASP A 62 -1.51 -20.92 -9.95
CA ASP A 62 -0.91 -21.76 -8.91
C ASP A 62 0.62 -21.78 -8.98
N GLU A 63 1.17 -21.91 -10.20
CA GLU A 63 2.61 -21.83 -10.44
C GLU A 63 3.18 -20.48 -10.01
N LEU A 64 2.49 -19.39 -10.36
CA LEU A 64 2.89 -18.04 -10.01
C LEU A 64 2.82 -17.81 -8.49
N TRP A 65 1.66 -18.08 -7.89
CA TRP A 65 1.37 -17.72 -6.50
C TRP A 65 2.20 -18.54 -5.51
N ASN A 66 2.47 -19.80 -5.81
CA ASN A 66 3.30 -20.68 -4.97
C ASN A 66 4.78 -20.69 -5.38
N SER A 67 5.19 -19.82 -6.32
CA SER A 67 6.57 -19.77 -6.79
C SER A 67 7.57 -19.28 -5.72
N PRO A 68 8.85 -19.67 -5.84
CA PRO A 68 9.93 -19.07 -5.04
C PRO A 68 10.04 -17.55 -5.23
N GLN A 69 9.66 -17.02 -6.40
CA GLN A 69 9.67 -15.58 -6.69
C GLN A 69 8.60 -14.85 -5.89
N ALA A 70 7.37 -15.39 -5.84
CA ALA A 70 6.29 -14.87 -5.01
C ALA A 70 6.70 -14.85 -3.52
N GLU A 71 7.38 -15.89 -3.02
CA GLU A 71 7.85 -15.89 -1.63
C GLU A 71 8.96 -14.86 -1.35
N LYS A 72 9.88 -14.62 -2.30
CA LYS A 72 10.86 -13.53 -2.19
C LYS A 72 10.17 -12.17 -2.06
N VAL A 73 9.14 -11.93 -2.89
CA VAL A 73 8.36 -10.69 -2.84
C VAL A 73 7.57 -10.56 -1.54
N ARG A 74 6.93 -11.63 -1.06
CA ARG A 74 6.28 -11.67 0.26
C ARG A 74 7.24 -11.31 1.38
N ASN A 75 8.47 -11.82 1.33
CA ASN A 75 9.50 -11.48 2.29
C ASN A 75 9.83 -9.97 2.27
N LYS A 76 9.90 -9.35 1.08
CA LYS A 76 10.06 -7.89 0.97
C LYS A 76 8.87 -7.15 1.58
N VAL A 77 7.63 -7.59 1.33
CA VAL A 77 6.43 -6.96 1.91
C VAL A 77 6.44 -7.02 3.44
N ARG A 78 6.82 -8.16 4.03
CA ARG A 78 6.92 -8.31 5.51
C ARG A 78 7.89 -7.31 6.15
N HIS A 79 8.89 -6.85 5.39
CA HIS A 79 9.92 -5.91 5.83
C HIS A 79 9.76 -4.51 5.21
N CYS A 80 8.61 -4.23 4.57
CA CYS A 80 8.36 -2.94 3.93
C CYS A 80 8.24 -1.85 4.99
N ASP A 81 9.10 -0.84 4.88
CA ASP A 81 9.22 0.30 5.79
C ASP A 81 8.33 1.49 5.41
N ARG A 82 7.66 1.43 4.25
CA ARG A 82 6.80 2.51 3.76
C ARG A 82 5.57 2.79 4.61
N ASN A 83 5.21 1.89 5.53
CA ASN A 83 4.10 2.08 6.48
C ASN A 83 2.78 2.58 5.86
N CYS A 84 2.53 2.32 4.57
CA CYS A 84 1.41 2.87 3.82
C CYS A 84 0.08 2.57 4.51
N TRP A 85 -0.80 3.56 4.60
CA TRP A 85 -2.14 3.42 5.16
C TRP A 85 -3.23 3.64 4.10
N MET A 86 -3.17 2.85 3.04
CA MET A 86 -4.06 2.97 1.88
C MET A 86 -5.31 2.11 2.01
N ILE A 87 -6.46 2.65 1.63
CA ILE A 87 -7.78 2.00 1.81
C ILE A 87 -7.84 0.58 1.24
N GLY A 88 -7.21 0.34 0.08
CA GLY A 88 -7.15 -0.98 -0.57
C GLY A 88 -6.47 -2.05 0.30
N SER A 89 -5.45 -1.68 1.07
CA SER A 89 -4.75 -2.59 1.99
C SER A 89 -5.34 -2.59 3.40
N VAL A 90 -5.92 -1.47 3.84
CA VAL A 90 -6.44 -1.32 5.21
C VAL A 90 -7.82 -1.96 5.35
N SER A 91 -8.65 -1.91 4.29
CA SER A 91 -9.95 -2.58 4.30
C SER A 91 -9.85 -4.08 4.60
N PRO A 92 -9.08 -4.91 3.86
CA PRO A 92 -8.92 -6.33 4.19
C PRO A 92 -8.28 -6.53 5.56
N ALA A 93 -7.26 -5.75 5.93
CA ALA A 93 -6.66 -5.83 7.25
C ALA A 93 -7.66 -5.56 8.40
N MET A 94 -8.57 -4.59 8.24
CA MET A 94 -9.63 -4.35 9.24
C MET A 94 -10.61 -5.52 9.35
N HIS A 95 -10.88 -6.26 8.28
CA HIS A 95 -11.74 -7.44 8.35
C HIS A 95 -11.03 -8.60 9.05
N LYS A 96 -9.76 -8.84 8.72
CA LYS A 96 -8.95 -9.90 9.33
C LYS A 96 -8.69 -9.66 10.82
N TYR A 97 -8.35 -8.43 11.19
CA TYR A 97 -8.07 -8.02 12.56
C TYR A 97 -9.25 -7.31 13.21
N ILE A 98 -10.49 -7.72 12.93
CA ILE A 98 -11.73 -6.99 13.26
C ILE A 98 -11.85 -6.54 14.71
N TRP A 99 -11.27 -7.28 15.65
CA TRP A 99 -11.28 -6.95 17.08
C TRP A 99 -10.59 -5.63 17.39
N VAL A 100 -9.52 -5.27 16.68
CA VAL A 100 -8.77 -4.02 16.91
C VAL A 100 -9.63 -2.78 16.57
N PRO A 101 -10.16 -2.61 15.34
CA PRO A 101 -11.06 -1.52 15.03
C PRO A 101 -12.41 -1.64 15.77
N ALA A 102 -12.92 -2.84 16.06
CA ALA A 102 -14.16 -3.00 16.81
C ALA A 102 -14.05 -2.46 18.24
N VAL A 103 -12.98 -2.78 18.97
CA VAL A 103 -12.70 -2.23 20.31
C VAL A 103 -12.58 -0.71 20.25
N TRP A 104 -11.86 -0.17 19.24
CA TRP A 104 -11.77 1.27 19.03
C TRP A 104 -13.15 1.90 18.79
N VAL A 105 -13.99 1.29 17.94
CA VAL A 105 -15.34 1.78 17.62
C VAL A 105 -16.24 1.76 18.86
N VAL A 106 -16.21 0.67 19.65
CA VAL A 106 -16.99 0.57 20.89
C VAL A 106 -16.57 1.65 21.88
N LYS A 107 -15.27 1.83 22.12
CA LYS A 107 -14.73 2.89 22.99
C LYS A 107 -15.25 4.28 22.60
N HIS A 108 -15.27 4.59 21.30
CA HIS A 108 -15.70 5.91 20.81
C HIS A 108 -17.23 6.06 20.75
N LYS A 109 -17.97 4.97 20.57
CA LYS A 109 -19.43 4.98 20.71
C LYS A 109 -19.85 5.23 22.14
N LEU A 110 -19.15 4.68 23.14
CA LEU A 110 -19.42 4.95 24.55
C LEU A 110 -19.19 6.43 24.90
N LYS A 111 -18.19 7.06 24.30
CA LYS A 111 -17.95 8.52 24.41
C LYS A 111 -19.08 9.38 23.83
N PHE A 112 -20.02 8.81 23.05
CA PHE A 112 -21.10 9.58 22.43
C PHE A 112 -21.97 10.32 23.46
N TRP A 113 -22.15 9.74 24.65
CA TRP A 113 -22.91 10.35 25.75
C TRP A 113 -22.10 11.37 26.56
N THR A 114 -20.80 11.47 26.30
CA THR A 114 -19.92 12.42 26.98
C THR A 114 -19.74 13.70 26.15
N LYS A 115 -19.27 14.76 26.82
CA LYS A 115 -18.80 15.99 26.15
C LYS A 115 -17.50 15.75 25.35
N ASN A 116 -16.73 14.73 25.70
CA ASN A 116 -15.45 14.40 25.08
C ASN A 116 -15.65 13.58 23.81
N LYS A 117 -15.92 14.27 22.69
CA LYS A 117 -15.99 13.65 21.36
C LYS A 117 -14.61 13.23 20.86
N TYR A 118 -14.59 12.48 19.76
CA TYR A 118 -13.34 12.14 19.08
C TYR A 118 -12.54 13.41 18.75
N SER A 119 -11.22 13.32 18.95
CA SER A 119 -10.27 14.37 18.62
C SER A 119 -9.01 13.78 18.01
N MET A 120 -8.40 14.48 17.04
CA MET A 120 -7.10 14.05 16.49
C MET A 120 -6.01 14.01 17.57
N TYR A 121 -6.15 14.81 18.62
CA TYR A 121 -5.25 14.82 19.79
C TYR A 121 -5.38 13.57 20.65
N GLU A 122 -6.23 12.59 20.31
CA GLU A 122 -6.16 11.26 20.93
C GLU A 122 -4.86 10.53 20.53
N ASN A 123 -4.33 10.80 19.34
CA ASN A 123 -3.02 10.32 18.90
C ASN A 123 -1.90 11.02 19.68
N LYS A 124 -1.04 10.22 20.34
CA LYS A 124 0.08 10.74 21.16
C LYS A 124 1.01 11.63 20.35
N ILE A 125 1.36 11.21 19.12
CA ILE A 125 2.28 11.97 18.26
C ILE A 125 1.77 13.38 17.94
N VAL A 126 0.45 13.53 17.75
CA VAL A 126 -0.17 14.82 17.43
C VAL A 126 -0.05 15.77 18.62
N ARG A 127 -0.24 15.26 19.85
CA ARG A 127 -0.03 16.04 21.07
C ARG A 127 1.44 16.38 21.25
N ASP A 128 2.33 15.41 21.07
CA ASP A 128 3.76 15.61 21.26
C ASP A 128 4.33 16.64 20.28
N TYR A 129 3.90 16.62 19.01
CA TYR A 129 4.26 17.63 18.04
C TYR A 129 3.71 19.01 18.40
N ARG A 130 2.41 19.11 18.74
CA ARG A 130 1.78 20.38 19.18
C ARG A 130 2.49 20.97 20.39
N ASP A 131 2.84 20.12 21.36
CA ASP A 131 3.45 20.52 22.63
C ASP A 131 4.97 20.74 22.51
N GLY A 132 5.54 20.63 21.31
CA GLY A 132 6.97 20.85 21.05
C GLY A 132 7.90 19.75 21.58
N LYS A 133 7.36 18.58 21.97
CA LYS A 133 8.15 17.42 22.42
C LYS A 133 8.80 16.66 21.27
N VAL A 134 8.26 16.83 20.07
CA VAL A 134 8.80 16.28 18.83
C VAL A 134 8.86 17.42 17.82
N THR A 135 10.03 17.60 17.23
CA THR A 135 10.28 18.60 16.19
C THR A 135 9.78 18.12 14.83
N LYS A 136 9.60 19.05 13.89
CA LYS A 136 9.26 18.69 12.50
C LYS A 136 10.35 17.82 11.87
N ASP A 137 11.62 18.16 12.08
CA ASP A 137 12.75 17.40 11.53
C ASP A 137 12.77 15.94 12.04
N GLU A 138 12.40 15.71 13.30
CA GLU A 138 12.27 14.35 13.84
C GLU A 138 11.12 13.57 13.20
N LEU A 139 9.99 14.21 12.87
CA LEU A 139 8.91 13.58 12.11
C LEU A 139 9.31 13.30 10.67
N ASP A 140 9.99 14.26 10.03
CA ASP A 140 10.42 14.17 8.64
C ASP A 140 11.47 13.05 8.45
N ARG A 141 12.32 12.80 9.45
CA ARG A 141 13.25 11.64 9.48
C ARG A 141 12.55 10.29 9.50
N LEU A 142 11.32 10.23 10.00
CA LEU A 142 10.49 9.03 10.02
C LEU A 142 9.59 8.95 8.78
N SER A 143 9.61 9.97 7.92
CA SER A 143 8.83 10.00 6.69
C SER A 143 9.19 8.82 5.81
N THR A 144 8.18 8.31 5.12
CA THR A 144 8.31 7.21 4.17
C THR A 144 8.69 7.73 2.77
N CYS A 145 8.89 9.04 2.65
CA CYS A 145 9.39 9.70 1.45
C CYS A 145 10.88 9.41 1.27
N ASP A 146 11.22 8.81 0.14
CA ASP A 146 12.61 8.52 -0.22
C ASP A 146 13.21 9.73 -0.94
N MET A 147 13.91 10.57 -0.18
CA MET A 147 14.56 11.80 -0.69
C MET A 147 15.69 11.52 -1.70
N ASN A 148 16.22 10.30 -1.72
CA ASN A 148 17.29 9.87 -2.62
C ASN A 148 16.83 8.73 -3.55
N ALA A 149 15.54 8.70 -3.88
CA ALA A 149 14.99 7.68 -4.77
C ALA A 149 15.71 7.70 -6.11
N GLN A 150 16.25 6.55 -6.51
CA GLN A 150 16.74 6.36 -7.88
C GLN A 150 15.54 6.22 -8.81
N ILE A 151 15.63 6.83 -10.00
CA ILE A 151 14.58 6.72 -11.00
C ILE A 151 14.56 5.27 -11.49
N ASN A 152 13.44 4.59 -11.25
CA ASN A 152 13.14 3.27 -11.81
C ASN A 152 11.79 3.37 -12.52
N ASN A 153 11.78 3.14 -13.83
CA ASN A 153 10.57 3.21 -14.65
C ASN A 153 9.74 1.91 -14.59
N GLY A 154 10.25 0.86 -13.93
CA GLY A 154 9.57 -0.42 -13.77
C GLY A 154 9.39 -1.20 -15.07
N LEU A 155 10.07 -0.82 -16.15
CA LEU A 155 9.98 -1.51 -17.43
C LEU A 155 10.82 -2.78 -17.42
N SER A 156 10.32 -3.84 -18.05
CA SER A 156 11.08 -5.07 -18.28
C SER A 156 12.23 -4.81 -19.26
N GLU A 157 13.23 -5.69 -19.27
CA GLU A 157 14.32 -5.65 -20.26
C GLU A 157 13.77 -5.70 -21.70
N SER A 158 12.73 -6.52 -21.94
CA SER A 158 12.07 -6.60 -23.24
C SER A 158 11.38 -5.30 -23.65
N SER A 159 10.76 -4.59 -22.71
CA SER A 159 10.14 -3.29 -22.96
C SER A 159 11.20 -2.22 -23.24
N MET A 160 12.30 -2.24 -22.48
CA MET A 160 13.44 -1.34 -22.69
C MET A 160 14.10 -1.57 -24.05
N GLU A 161 14.18 -2.81 -24.53
CA GLU A 161 14.71 -3.13 -25.86
C GLU A 161 13.81 -2.59 -26.99
N GLN A 162 12.49 -2.76 -26.86
CA GLN A 162 11.53 -2.24 -27.85
C GLN A 162 11.59 -0.71 -27.96
N LEU A 163 11.72 -0.01 -26.82
CA LEU A 163 11.84 1.44 -26.77
C LEU A 163 13.09 2.02 -27.45
N LYS A 164 14.08 1.18 -27.81
CA LYS A 164 15.21 1.62 -28.63
C LYS A 164 14.82 1.95 -30.08
N THR A 165 13.75 1.32 -30.57
CA THR A 165 13.35 1.40 -31.99
C THR A 165 11.92 1.90 -32.21
N LYS A 166 11.06 1.85 -31.19
CA LYS A 166 9.66 2.26 -31.25
C LYS A 166 9.31 3.21 -30.11
N THR A 167 8.28 4.05 -30.31
CA THR A 167 7.67 4.79 -29.20
C THR A 167 6.72 3.90 -28.41
N GLY A 168 6.36 4.32 -27.19
CA GLY A 168 5.41 3.58 -26.35
C GLY A 168 4.03 3.45 -27.01
N GLU A 169 3.58 4.51 -27.69
CA GLU A 169 2.31 4.52 -28.43
C GLU A 169 2.33 3.49 -29.57
N GLN A 170 3.43 3.42 -30.33
CA GLN A 170 3.56 2.45 -31.42
C GLN A 170 3.51 1.00 -30.92
N ILE A 171 4.14 0.72 -29.76
CA ILE A 171 4.11 -0.61 -29.14
C ILE A 171 2.67 -0.98 -28.76
N VAL A 172 1.94 -0.04 -28.14
CA VAL A 172 0.54 -0.25 -27.73
C VAL A 172 -0.38 -0.41 -28.94
N ASP A 173 -0.24 0.43 -29.96
CA ASP A 173 -1.06 0.37 -31.17
C ASP A 173 -0.88 -0.96 -31.92
N GLU A 174 0.35 -1.45 -32.04
CA GLU A 174 0.63 -2.75 -32.64
C GLU A 174 0.04 -3.91 -31.81
N ASP A 175 0.16 -3.86 -30.49
CA ASP A 175 -0.41 -4.87 -29.60
C ASP A 175 -1.94 -4.92 -29.70
N ILE A 176 -2.60 -3.75 -29.68
CA ILE A 176 -4.04 -3.64 -29.90
C ILE A 176 -4.43 -4.19 -31.28
N ALA A 177 -3.71 -3.84 -32.34
CA ALA A 177 -3.97 -4.35 -33.67
C ALA A 177 -3.83 -5.88 -33.74
N ASN A 178 -2.85 -6.46 -33.06
CA ASN A 178 -2.65 -7.91 -32.99
C ASN A 178 -3.77 -8.62 -32.20
N GLN A 179 -4.30 -7.99 -31.15
CA GLN A 179 -5.41 -8.53 -30.36
C GLN A 179 -6.74 -8.44 -31.12
N LEU A 180 -6.96 -7.38 -31.90
CA LEU A 180 -8.18 -7.15 -32.70
C LEU A 180 -8.15 -7.85 -34.08
N GLY A 181 -6.96 -8.19 -34.57
CA GLY A 181 -6.72 -8.84 -35.86
C GLY A 181 -6.70 -10.37 -35.82
N LYS A 182 -6.96 -10.95 -34.64
CA LYS A 182 -7.29 -12.36 -34.43
C LYS A 182 -8.79 -12.50 -34.17
#